data_AF-A0A7S0ZR84-F1
#
_entry.id   AF-A0A7S0ZR84-F1
#
_cell.length_a   1.000
_cell.length_b   1.000
_cell.length_c   1.000
_cell.angle_alpha   90.00
_cell.angle_beta   90.00
_cell.angle_gamma   90.00
#
_symmetry.space_group_name_H-M   'P 1'
#
loop_
_entity.id
_entity.type
_entity.pdbx_description
1 polymer ?
#
loop_
_entity_poly.entity_id
_entity_poly.type
_entity_poly.pdbx_seq_one_letter_code
_entity_poly.pdbx_strand_id
1 'polypeptide(L)'
;RPPYVTHHVTELIEARSLTPGPVVSIVDHTNSESVCAALLVKELLKKHFPLTAAGHVLGSEDRLPESTATLLVVCSNGCFQKPSFVRLLFQAEAWGIGAIPLIVDGGFRFPSDAMYDELRALSPHILQGTSRNA
;
A
#
# COMPACT_ATOMS: atom_id res chain seq x y z
N ARG A 1 23.44 -25.24 0.40
CA ARG A 1 22.87 -24.44 -0.70
C ARG A 1 21.39 -24.24 -0.41
N PRO A 2 20.92 -23.06 0.00
CA PRO A 2 19.49 -22.83 0.19
C PRO A 2 18.77 -22.85 -1.18
N PRO A 3 17.47 -23.22 -1.23
CA PRO A 3 16.71 -23.23 -2.47
C PRO A 3 16.62 -21.80 -3.02
N TYR A 4 16.97 -21.64 -4.29
CA TYR A 4 16.89 -20.38 -5.01
C TYR A 4 15.40 -20.08 -5.24
N VAL A 5 14.85 -19.10 -4.52
CA VAL A 5 13.49 -18.63 -4.78
C VAL A 5 13.55 -17.75 -6.02
N THR A 6 13.04 -18.28 -7.13
CA THR A 6 12.95 -17.53 -8.38
C THR A 6 11.62 -16.78 -8.37
N HIS A 7 11.67 -15.46 -8.21
CA HIS A 7 10.49 -14.61 -8.34
C HIS A 7 10.10 -14.52 -9.82
N HIS A 8 9.07 -15.27 -10.21
CA HIS A 8 8.43 -15.09 -11.52
C HIS A 8 7.43 -13.94 -11.42
N VAL A 9 7.86 -12.74 -11.78
CA VAL A 9 6.92 -11.67 -12.10
C VAL A 9 6.25 -12.10 -13.41
N THR A 10 5.06 -12.68 -13.29
CA THR A 10 4.24 -12.94 -14.47
C THR A 10 3.79 -11.58 -14.95
N GLU A 11 4.23 -11.16 -16.14
CA GLU A 11 3.66 -9.99 -16.78
C GLU A 11 2.15 -10.23 -16.88
N LEU A 12 1.39 -9.44 -16.11
CA LEU A 12 -0.05 -9.43 -16.19
C LEU A 12 -0.38 -9.13 -17.64
N ILE A 13 -0.94 -10.15 -18.32
CA ILE A 13 -1.52 -10.11 -19.67
C ILE A 13 -1.98 -8.69 -19.95
N GLU A 14 -1.38 -8.04 -20.95
CA GLU A 14 -1.60 -6.65 -21.36
C GLU A 14 -3.01 -6.22 -20.99
N ALA A 15 -3.12 -5.55 -19.85
CA ALA A 15 -4.39 -5.04 -19.38
C ALA A 15 -4.90 -4.15 -20.51
N ARG A 16 -6.05 -4.54 -21.09
CA ARG A 16 -6.86 -3.73 -22.01
C ARG A 16 -6.54 -2.28 -21.77
N SER A 17 -6.15 -1.52 -22.80
CA SER A 17 -5.86 -0.07 -22.71
C SER A 17 -6.87 0.63 -21.81
N LEU A 18 -6.57 0.66 -20.50
CA LEU A 18 -7.39 1.26 -19.48
C LEU A 18 -6.98 2.71 -19.59
N THR A 19 -7.84 3.51 -20.21
CA THR A 19 -7.76 4.95 -20.02
C THR A 19 -7.57 5.16 -18.51
N PRO A 20 -6.48 5.80 -18.05
CA PRO A 20 -6.13 5.83 -16.64
C PRO A 20 -7.22 6.58 -15.88
N GLY A 21 -8.19 5.82 -15.36
CA GLY A 21 -9.20 6.35 -14.49
C GLY A 21 -8.57 6.68 -13.14
N PRO A 22 -9.09 7.67 -12.42
CA PRO A 22 -8.51 8.10 -11.16
C PRO A 22 -8.47 6.95 -10.16
N VAL A 23 -7.28 6.71 -9.61
CA VAL A 23 -7.05 5.82 -8.48
C VAL A 23 -7.37 6.61 -7.21
N VAL A 24 -8.16 6.01 -6.31
CA VAL A 24 -8.55 6.64 -5.05
C VAL A 24 -8.24 5.71 -3.89
N SER A 25 -7.70 6.25 -2.80
CA SER A 25 -7.37 5.51 -1.58
C SER A 25 -8.32 5.87 -0.46
N ILE A 26 -8.81 4.87 0.26
CA ILE A 26 -9.50 5.03 1.54
C ILE A 26 -8.61 4.51 2.66
N VAL A 27 -8.63 5.22 3.79
CA VAL A 27 -7.74 4.98 4.93
C VAL A 27 -8.52 5.15 6.23
N ASP A 28 -8.09 4.45 7.27
CA ASP A 28 -8.47 4.82 8.64
C ASP A 28 -7.66 6.06 9.07
N HIS A 29 -8.31 7.23 9.06
CA HIS A 29 -7.68 8.49 9.46
C HIS A 29 -7.29 8.57 10.94
N THR A 30 -7.76 7.64 11.77
CA THR A 30 -7.34 7.56 13.18
C THR A 30 -6.03 6.79 13.36
N ASN A 31 -5.53 6.15 12.29
CA ASN A 31 -4.27 5.41 12.27
C ASN A 31 -3.25 6.14 11.37
N SER A 32 -2.24 6.76 11.99
CA SER A 32 -1.23 7.55 11.28
C SER A 32 -0.38 6.72 10.32
N GLU A 33 -0.08 5.47 10.64
CA GLU A 33 0.67 4.58 9.74
C GLU A 33 -0.10 4.29 8.46
N SER A 34 -1.43 4.15 8.53
CA SER A 34 -2.31 3.96 7.37
C SER A 34 -2.31 5.19 6.47
N VAL A 35 -2.44 6.38 7.07
CA VAL A 35 -2.40 7.64 6.33
C VAL A 35 -1.03 7.83 5.66
N CYS A 36 0.07 7.60 6.39
CA CYS A 36 1.42 7.68 5.84
C CYS A 36 1.65 6.67 4.71
N ALA A 37 1.21 5.42 4.87
CA ALA A 37 1.33 4.40 3.83
C ALA A 37 0.57 4.81 2.56
N ALA A 38 -0.64 5.34 2.67
CA ALA A 38 -1.42 5.82 1.53
C ALA A 38 -0.74 6.98 0.81
N LEU A 39 -0.17 7.94 1.56
CA LEU A 39 0.56 9.07 1.00
C LEU A 39 1.85 8.63 0.31
N LEU A 40 2.60 7.68 0.90
CA LEU A 40 3.79 7.12 0.26
C LEU A 40 3.43 6.39 -1.04
N VAL A 41 2.40 5.55 -1.03
CA VAL A 41 1.92 4.86 -2.23
C VAL A 41 1.51 5.88 -3.30
N LYS A 42 0.75 6.93 -2.93
CA LYS A 42 0.42 8.03 -3.84
C LYS A 42 1.66 8.66 -4.47
N GLU A 43 2.69 8.98 -3.69
CA GLU A 43 3.93 9.58 -4.20
C GLU A 43 4.70 8.61 -5.11
N LEU A 44 4.75 7.32 -4.77
CA LEU A 44 5.41 6.30 -5.59
C LEU A 44 4.69 6.08 -6.92
N LEU A 45 3.35 6.14 -6.93
CA LEU A 45 2.53 6.01 -8.13
C LEU A 45 2.75 7.16 -9.13
N LYS A 46 3.16 8.35 -8.69
CA LYS A 46 3.47 9.48 -9.61
C LYS A 46 4.56 9.15 -10.64
N LYS A 47 5.44 8.19 -10.34
CA LYS A 47 6.48 7.75 -11.28
C LYS A 47 5.92 6.92 -12.44
N HIS A 48 4.75 6.31 -12.23
CA HIS A 48 4.13 5.38 -13.17
C HIS A 48 2.85 5.95 -13.80
N PHE A 49 2.24 6.98 -13.19
CA PHE A 49 1.01 7.61 -13.63
C PHE A 49 1.15 9.14 -13.70
N PRO A 50 0.44 9.82 -14.63
CA PRO A 50 0.39 11.28 -14.66
C PRO A 50 -0.03 11.87 -13.30
N LEU A 51 0.52 13.03 -12.92
CA LEU A 51 0.24 13.70 -11.63
C LEU A 51 -1.26 13.90 -11.35
N THR A 52 -2.06 14.10 -12.39
CA THR A 52 -3.53 14.28 -12.31
C THR A 52 -4.29 12.98 -12.03
N ALA A 53 -3.66 11.81 -12.27
CA ALA A 53 -4.21 10.49 -12.00
C ALA A 53 -3.59 9.84 -10.75
N ALA A 54 -2.57 10.47 -10.15
CA ALA A 54 -1.84 9.94 -9.01
C ALA A 54 -2.68 10.01 -7.73
N GLY A 55 -3.45 8.94 -7.49
CA GLY A 55 -3.91 8.49 -6.18
C GLY A 55 -4.47 9.60 -5.27
N HIS A 56 -5.77 9.87 -5.30
CA HIS A 56 -6.35 10.76 -4.28
C HIS A 56 -6.59 9.98 -2.98
N VAL A 57 -6.16 10.51 -1.83
CA VAL A 57 -6.49 9.93 -0.52
C VAL A 57 -7.70 10.67 0.03
N LEU A 58 -8.83 9.98 0.16
CA LEU A 58 -10.07 10.58 0.64
C LEU A 58 -9.97 10.89 2.14
N GLY A 59 -10.52 12.03 2.55
CA GLY A 59 -10.82 12.40 3.94
C GLY A 59 -11.99 11.61 4.53
N SER A 60 -12.23 11.77 5.84
CA SER A 60 -13.28 11.02 6.56
C SER A 60 -14.71 11.36 6.12
N GLU A 61 -14.92 12.61 5.70
CA GLU A 61 -16.22 13.13 5.26
C GLU A 61 -16.37 13.17 3.74
N ASP A 62 -15.32 12.80 3.00
CA ASP A 62 -15.36 12.78 1.55
C ASP A 62 -16.28 11.66 1.06
N ARG A 63 -16.69 11.81 -0.19
CA ARG A 63 -17.44 10.80 -0.95
C ARG A 63 -16.54 10.24 -2.02
N LEU A 64 -16.77 8.98 -2.38
CA LEU A 64 -16.09 8.39 -3.52
C LEU A 64 -16.50 9.16 -4.79
N PRO A 65 -15.55 9.66 -5.61
CA PRO A 65 -15.88 10.26 -6.90
C PRO A 65 -16.46 9.21 -7.85
N GLU A 66 -17.54 9.55 -8.58
CA GLU A 66 -18.17 8.62 -9.55
C GLU A 66 -17.23 8.20 -10.68
N SER A 67 -16.18 9.00 -10.95
CA SER A 67 -15.15 8.69 -11.94
C SER A 67 -14.11 7.68 -11.46
N THR A 68 -14.16 7.22 -10.19
CA THR A 68 -13.16 6.31 -9.61
C THR A 68 -13.13 4.99 -10.37
N ALA A 69 -11.97 4.63 -10.91
CA ALA A 69 -11.79 3.36 -11.63
C ALA A 69 -11.17 2.27 -10.75
N THR A 70 -10.39 2.64 -9.76
CA THR A 70 -9.70 1.69 -8.86
C THR A 70 -9.65 2.26 -7.46
N LEU A 71 -10.07 1.43 -6.50
CA LEU A 71 -10.00 1.77 -5.09
C LEU A 71 -8.83 1.06 -4.41
N LEU A 72 -7.93 1.81 -3.80
CA LEU A 72 -6.94 1.29 -2.86
C LEU A 72 -7.55 1.31 -1.45
N VAL A 73 -7.61 0.15 -0.81
CA VAL A 73 -8.19 -0.01 0.52
C VAL A 73 -7.06 -0.22 1.52
N VAL A 74 -6.69 0.82 2.27
CA VAL A 74 -5.58 0.74 3.22
C VAL A 74 -6.10 0.18 4.55
N CYS A 75 -5.86 -1.11 4.74
CA CYS A 75 -6.36 -1.89 5.85
C CYS A 75 -5.37 -1.88 7.02
N SER A 76 -5.72 -1.17 8.09
CA SER A 76 -5.08 -1.33 9.40
C SER A 76 -5.96 -2.08 10.39
N ASN A 77 -5.38 -2.49 11.51
CA ASN A 77 -6.12 -3.13 12.59
C ASN A 77 -7.26 -2.22 13.07
N GLY A 78 -8.50 -2.71 12.95
CA GLY A 78 -9.70 -1.98 13.35
C GLY A 78 -10.31 -1.04 12.30
N CYS A 79 -9.74 -0.92 11.09
CA CYS A 79 -10.25 0.01 10.07
C CYS A 79 -11.72 -0.23 9.70
N PHE A 80 -12.19 -1.48 9.72
CA PHE A 80 -13.59 -1.84 9.44
C PHE A 80 -14.56 -1.50 10.59
N GLN A 81 -14.07 -1.04 11.74
CA GLN A 81 -14.91 -0.51 12.81
C GLN A 81 -15.23 0.98 12.61
N LYS A 82 -14.62 1.63 11.61
CA LYS A 82 -14.83 3.05 11.30
C LYS A 82 -16.00 3.21 10.33
N PRO A 83 -17.11 3.87 10.73
CA PRO A 83 -18.28 4.01 9.86
C PRO A 83 -17.99 4.70 8.53
N SER A 84 -17.13 5.72 8.51
CA SER A 84 -16.71 6.41 7.28
C SER A 84 -15.99 5.48 6.30
N PHE A 85 -15.10 4.63 6.80
CA PHE A 85 -14.35 3.66 6.02
C PHE A 85 -15.29 2.62 5.38
N VAL A 86 -16.17 2.03 6.18
CA VAL A 86 -17.13 1.02 5.72
C VAL A 86 -18.14 1.61 4.73
N ARG A 87 -18.61 2.84 4.97
CA ARG A 87 -19.51 3.56 4.05
C ARG A 87 -18.90 3.70 2.66
N LEU A 88 -17.63 4.09 2.57
CA LEU A 88 -16.93 4.22 1.29
C LEU A 88 -16.71 2.86 0.61
N LEU A 89 -16.49 1.80 1.40
CA LEU A 89 -16.40 0.42 0.88
C LEU A 89 -17.71 -0.01 0.21
N PHE A 90 -18.84 0.20 0.87
CA PHE A 90 -20.16 -0.13 0.30
C PHE A 90 -20.50 0.75 -0.91
N GLN A 91 -20.09 2.02 -0.90
CA GLN A 91 -20.27 2.89 -2.06
C GLN A 91 -19.50 2.36 -3.28
N ALA A 92 -18.27 1.90 -3.08
CA ALA A 92 -17.46 1.31 -4.16
C ALA A 92 -18.06 0.00 -4.70
N GLU A 93 -18.56 -0.85 -3.82
CA GLU A 93 -19.23 -2.10 -4.19
C GLU A 93 -20.50 -1.83 -5.00
N ALA A 94 -21.34 -0.89 -4.55
CA ALA A 94 -22.56 -0.49 -5.26
C ALA A 94 -22.29 0.05 -6.67
N TRP A 95 -21.08 0.55 -6.92
CA TRP A 95 -20.63 1.05 -8.23
C TRP A 95 -19.82 0.03 -9.03
N GLY A 96 -19.61 -1.18 -8.49
CA GLY A 96 -18.83 -2.23 -9.15
C GLY A 96 -17.34 -1.90 -9.31
N ILE A 97 -16.79 -1.03 -8.45
CA ILE A 97 -15.39 -0.61 -8.52
C ILE A 97 -14.48 -1.72 -7.98
N GLY A 98 -13.44 -2.06 -8.75
CA GLY A 98 -12.40 -2.98 -8.30
C GLY A 98 -11.59 -2.40 -7.14
N ALA A 99 -11.38 -3.21 -6.10
CA ALA A 99 -10.64 -2.83 -4.90
C ALA A 99 -9.33 -3.62 -4.77
N ILE A 100 -8.25 -2.93 -4.40
CA ILE A 100 -6.95 -3.53 -4.08
C ILE A 100 -6.67 -3.29 -2.59
N PRO A 101 -6.64 -4.33 -1.74
CA PRO A 101 -6.32 -4.19 -0.34
C PRO A 101 -4.81 -3.96 -0.13
N LEU A 102 -4.47 -2.97 0.66
CA LEU A 102 -3.12 -2.68 1.15
C LEU A 102 -3.09 -2.90 2.65
N ILE A 103 -2.50 -4.01 3.08
CA ILE A 103 -2.44 -4.35 4.51
C ILE A 103 -1.30 -3.56 5.15
N VAL A 104 -1.65 -2.74 6.14
CA VAL A 104 -0.71 -1.99 6.96
C VAL A 104 -0.73 -2.62 8.34
N ASP A 105 0.38 -3.26 8.69
CA ASP A 105 0.59 -3.77 10.04
C ASP A 105 1.35 -2.75 10.88
N GLY A 106 1.02 -2.73 12.17
CA GLY A 106 1.64 -1.84 13.13
C GLY A 106 3.10 -2.21 13.35
N GLY A 107 3.98 -1.22 13.41
CA GLY A 107 5.41 -1.45 13.62
C GLY A 107 6.29 -1.18 12.40
N PHE A 108 5.76 -0.49 11.38
CA PHE A 108 6.59 0.18 10.39
C PHE A 108 7.32 1.36 11.05
N ARG A 109 8.42 1.06 11.76
CA ARG A 109 9.22 2.08 12.42
C ARG A 109 10.05 2.82 11.38
N PHE A 110 10.00 4.15 11.40
CA PHE A 110 11.05 4.93 10.76
C PHE A 110 12.39 4.50 11.37
N PRO A 111 13.41 4.21 10.55
CA PRO A 111 14.69 3.79 11.08
C PRO A 111 15.23 4.87 12.00
N SER A 112 15.33 4.55 13.30
CA SER A 112 16.01 5.40 14.28
C SER A 112 17.47 4.97 14.37
N ASP A 113 18.34 5.84 14.89
CA ASP A 113 19.73 5.49 15.16
C ASP A 113 19.82 4.24 16.05
N ALA A 114 18.92 4.12 17.04
CA ALA A 114 18.80 2.93 17.88
C ALA A 114 18.44 1.66 17.08
N MET A 115 17.53 1.75 16.11
CA MET A 115 17.18 0.61 15.24
C MET A 115 18.34 0.23 14.31
N TYR A 116 19.10 1.21 13.81
CA TYR A 116 20.30 0.94 13.02
C TYR A 116 21.39 0.27 13.85
N ASP A 117 21.56 0.70 15.10
CA ASP A 117 22.54 0.12 16.02
C ASP A 117 22.16 -1.32 16.42
N GLU A 118 20.87 -1.60 16.62
CA GLU A 118 20.37 -2.94 16.85
C GLU A 118 20.57 -3.84 15.61
N LEU A 119 20.25 -3.34 14.41
CA LEU A 119 20.52 -4.07 13.15
C LEU A 119 22.02 -4.33 12.95
N ARG A 120 22.90 -3.36 13.27
CA ARG A 120 24.35 -3.54 13.22
C ARG A 120 24.82 -4.58 14.24
N ALA A 121 24.25 -4.61 15.44
CA ALA A 121 24.58 -5.59 16.46
C ALA A 121 24.12 -7.01 16.08
N LEU A 122 22.98 -7.13 15.40
CA LEU A 122 22.44 -8.40 14.90
C LEU A 122 23.10 -8.85 13.58
N SER A 123 23.66 -7.91 12.81
CA SER A 123 24.26 -8.18 11.50
C SER A 123 25.31 -9.30 11.49
N PRO A 124 26.21 -9.48 12.49
CA PRO A 124 27.19 -10.57 12.46
C PRO A 124 26.52 -11.94 12.54
N HIS A 125 25.42 -12.06 13.29
CA HIS A 125 24.66 -13.32 13.42
C HIS A 125 23.85 -13.62 12.17
N ILE A 126 23.27 -12.58 11.54
CA ILE A 126 22.52 -12.70 10.28
C ILE A 126 23.47 -13.04 9.11
N LEU A 127 24.68 -12.49 9.12
CA LEU A 127 25.69 -12.70 8.08
C LEU A 127 26.49 -14.00 8.26
N GLN A 128 26.58 -14.54 9.47
CA GLN A 128 27.21 -15.85 9.72
C GLN A 128 26.49 -17.02 9.01
N GLY A 129 25.19 -16.90 8.74
CA GLY A 129 24.42 -17.89 7.99
C GLY A 129 24.44 -17.70 6.46
N THR A 130 24.99 -16.59 5.97
CA THR A 130 25.06 -16.25 4.55
C THR A 130 26.51 -16.25 4.08
N SER A 131 27.13 -17.44 3.99
CA SER A 131 28.38 -17.56 3.25
C SER A 131 28.17 -17.02 1.82
N ARG A 132 28.80 -15.89 1.53
CA ARG A 132 29.14 -15.50 0.16
C ARG A 132 30.07 -16.58 -0.37
N ASN A 133 29.53 -17.51 -1.16
CA ASN A 133 30.38 -18.34 -2.01
C ASN A 133 31.05 -17.40 -3.00
N ALA A 134 32.34 -17.18 -2.78
CA ALA A 134 33.28 -16.71 -3.81
C ALA A 134 33.40 -17.75 -4.93
#